data_AF-A0A0L6V8A7-F1
#
_entry.id   AF-A0A0L6V8A7-F1
#
_cell.length_a   1.000
_cell.length_b   1.000
_cell.length_c   1.000
_cell.angle_alpha   90.00
_cell.angle_beta   90.00
_cell.angle_gamma   90.00
#
_symmetry.space_group_name_H-M   'P 1'
#
loop_
_entity.id
_entity.type
_entity.pdbx_description
1 polymer ?
#
loop_
_entity_poly.entity_id
_entity_poly.type
_entity_poly.pdbx_seq_one_letter_code
_entity_poly.pdbx_strand_id
1 'polypeptide(L)'
;MQEITLGIPHLIGSNSGENFAILFQKSLDQFECTRKLFSITTDNTLTNNKMVKWIENKFPEFNHKTHLLGCFDHVINLAAKSALAILGTNKEDEEGNKLPTSVMDEMKLKNDDLSKYMINNNKWEQSCHIVHMLDPLGAATELLCGSEYPTLNSALPIYLILMKRLTIIQNGLYDQGQLIEPTRKMFEKLNQYL
;
A
#
# COMPACT_ATOMS: atom_id res chain seq x y z
N MET A 1 4.65 24.81 1.51
CA MET A 1 4.54 24.13 0.20
C MET A 1 3.12 24.39 -0.30
N GLN A 2 2.82 24.31 -1.59
CA GLN A 2 1.45 24.48 -2.09
C GLN A 2 1.02 23.17 -2.75
N GLU A 3 -0.18 22.70 -2.42
CA GLU A 3 -0.79 21.56 -3.09
C GLU A 3 -1.81 22.08 -4.10
N ILE A 4 -1.67 21.67 -5.37
CA ILE A 4 -2.55 22.09 -6.45
C ILE A 4 -2.87 20.85 -7.28
N THR A 5 -4.14 20.50 -7.37
CA THR A 5 -4.61 19.46 -8.30
C THR A 5 -4.55 20.00 -9.72
N LEU A 6 -3.66 19.46 -10.55
CA LEU A 6 -3.55 19.85 -11.96
C LEU A 6 -4.62 19.17 -12.83
N GLY A 7 -5.08 17.97 -12.48
CA GLY A 7 -6.13 17.30 -13.21
C GLY A 7 -6.52 15.94 -12.65
N ILE A 8 -7.73 15.50 -13.00
CA ILE A 8 -8.25 14.16 -12.76
C ILE A 8 -8.66 13.59 -14.12
N PRO A 9 -7.69 13.22 -14.98
CA PRO A 9 -7.99 12.83 -16.34
C PRO A 9 -8.74 11.50 -16.37
N HIS A 10 -9.84 11.45 -17.13
CA HIS A 10 -10.55 10.20 -17.36
C HIS A 10 -9.76 9.33 -18.33
N LEU A 11 -9.40 8.12 -17.90
CA LEU A 11 -8.72 7.15 -18.73
C LEU A 11 -9.70 6.45 -19.67
N ILE A 12 -9.46 6.54 -20.97
CA ILE A 12 -10.24 5.86 -22.00
C ILE A 12 -9.36 4.78 -22.61
N GLY A 13 -9.82 3.53 -22.60
CA GLY A 13 -9.07 2.38 -23.10
C GLY A 13 -8.43 1.54 -21.99
N SER A 14 -7.32 0.86 -22.29
CA SER A 14 -6.65 -0.04 -21.35
C SER A 14 -5.87 0.70 -20.25
N ASN A 15 -5.78 0.08 -19.07
CA ASN A 15 -4.98 0.54 -17.92
C ASN A 15 -3.47 0.30 -18.16
N SER A 16 -2.92 0.86 -19.25
CA SER A 16 -1.52 0.74 -19.63
C SER A 16 -0.70 1.95 -19.19
N GLY A 17 0.60 1.73 -18.94
CA GLY A 17 1.51 2.83 -18.58
C GLY A 17 1.66 3.88 -19.69
N GLU A 18 1.49 3.48 -20.95
CA GLU A 18 1.51 4.39 -22.11
C GLU A 18 0.31 5.35 -22.08
N ASN A 19 -0.90 4.84 -21.83
CA ASN A 19 -2.09 5.68 -21.75
C ASN A 19 -2.00 6.66 -20.57
N PHE A 20 -1.46 6.20 -19.44
CA PHE A 20 -1.19 7.06 -18.29
C PHE A 20 -0.17 8.15 -18.65
N ALA A 21 0.91 7.80 -19.36
CA ALA A 21 1.93 8.76 -19.75
C ALA A 21 1.39 9.84 -20.70
N ILE A 22 0.52 9.46 -21.64
CA ILE A 22 -0.15 10.41 -22.55
C ILE A 22 -1.03 11.39 -21.77
N LEU A 23 -1.83 10.92 -20.82
CA LEU A 23 -2.70 11.79 -20.01
C LEU A 23 -1.89 12.69 -19.08
N PHE A 24 -0.84 12.14 -18.47
CA PHE A 24 0.07 12.89 -17.62
C PHE A 24 0.78 13.99 -18.40
N GLN A 25 1.34 13.67 -19.59
CA GLN A 25 1.98 14.65 -20.44
C GLN A 25 1.00 15.76 -20.86
N LYS A 26 -0.22 15.42 -21.30
CA LYS A 26 -1.24 16.42 -21.65
C LYS A 26 -1.50 17.40 -20.50
N SER A 27 -1.53 16.88 -19.27
CA SER A 27 -1.69 17.72 -18.08
C SER A 27 -0.48 18.63 -17.90
N LEU A 28 0.76 18.11 -18.01
CA LEU A 28 1.96 18.94 -17.89
C LEU A 28 2.05 20.04 -18.95
N ASP A 29 1.70 19.71 -20.19
CA ASP A 29 1.75 20.64 -21.32
C ASP A 29 0.68 21.75 -21.16
N GLN A 30 -0.52 21.40 -20.67
CA GLN A 30 -1.59 22.37 -20.40
C GLN A 30 -1.18 23.45 -19.38
N PHE A 31 -0.35 23.09 -18.40
CA PHE A 31 0.12 24.01 -17.35
C PHE A 31 1.57 24.47 -17.55
N GLU A 32 2.17 24.21 -18.71
CA GLU A 32 3.55 24.60 -19.05
C GLU A 32 4.59 24.19 -17.99
N CYS A 33 4.39 23.03 -17.35
CA CYS A 33 5.24 22.53 -16.26
C CYS A 33 6.12 21.35 -16.68
N THR A 34 6.11 21.01 -17.96
CA THR A 34 6.88 19.90 -18.56
C THR A 34 8.38 19.94 -18.24
N ARG A 35 9.01 21.13 -18.23
CA ARG A 35 10.44 21.32 -17.85
C ARG A 35 10.67 21.60 -16.36
N LYS A 36 9.61 21.59 -15.56
CA LYS A 36 9.64 21.86 -14.11
C LYS A 36 9.40 20.60 -13.28
N LEU A 37 9.36 19.44 -13.95
CA LEU A 37 9.13 18.15 -13.31
C LEU A 37 10.39 17.72 -12.56
N PHE A 38 10.35 17.81 -11.23
CA PHE A 38 11.46 17.42 -10.36
C PHE A 38 11.42 15.94 -9.97
N SER A 39 10.25 15.46 -9.51
CA SER A 39 10.05 14.08 -9.12
C SER A 39 8.61 13.64 -9.37
N ILE A 40 8.41 12.32 -9.49
CA ILE A 40 7.11 11.68 -9.54
C ILE A 40 7.02 10.75 -8.34
N THR A 41 5.95 10.85 -7.57
CA THR A 41 5.64 9.87 -6.52
C THR A 41 4.41 9.06 -6.92
N THR A 42 4.55 7.74 -7.01
CA THR A 42 3.44 6.84 -7.38
C THR A 42 3.44 5.59 -6.49
N ASP A 43 2.32 4.86 -6.46
CA ASP A 43 2.33 3.50 -5.91
C ASP A 43 3.21 2.56 -6.76
N ASN A 44 3.70 1.47 -6.14
CA ASN A 44 4.71 0.58 -6.72
C ASN A 44 4.07 -0.46 -7.64
N THR A 45 3.48 0.00 -8.74
CA THR A 45 2.87 -0.85 -9.77
C THR A 45 3.67 -0.83 -11.07
N LEU A 46 3.64 -1.94 -11.80
CA LEU A 46 4.33 -2.05 -13.10
C LEU A 46 3.82 -1.02 -14.12
N THR A 47 2.56 -0.63 -14.03
CA THR A 47 1.94 0.38 -14.90
C THR A 47 2.59 1.75 -14.73
N ASN A 48 2.82 2.18 -13.48
CA ASN A 48 3.50 3.45 -13.21
C ASN A 48 4.97 3.42 -13.62
N ASN A 49 5.67 2.30 -13.38
CA ASN A 49 7.04 2.13 -13.84
C ASN A 49 7.17 2.24 -15.37
N LYS A 50 6.19 1.71 -16.12
CA LYS A 50 6.11 1.87 -17.58
C LYS A 50 5.82 3.33 -17.98
N MET A 51 4.89 3.99 -17.30
CA MET A 51 4.59 5.41 -17.51
C MET A 51 5.85 6.28 -17.35
N VAL A 52 6.60 6.07 -16.27
CA VAL A 52 7.77 6.89 -15.94
C VAL A 52 8.92 6.67 -16.92
N LYS A 53 9.14 5.42 -17.37
CA LYS A 53 10.10 5.14 -18.45
C LYS A 53 9.73 5.83 -19.76
N TRP A 54 8.43 5.94 -20.05
CA TRP A 54 7.98 6.68 -21.22
C TRP A 54 8.28 8.19 -21.09
N ILE A 55 8.05 8.75 -19.90
CA ILE A 55 8.36 10.15 -19.55
C ILE A 55 9.86 10.42 -19.70
N GLU A 56 10.74 9.58 -19.18
CA GLU A 56 12.20 9.71 -19.33
C GLU A 56 12.64 9.77 -20.81
N ASN A 57 12.03 8.97 -21.69
CA ASN A 57 12.32 9.03 -23.13
C ASN A 57 11.91 10.36 -23.78
N LYS A 58 10.92 11.05 -23.23
CA LYS A 58 10.42 12.35 -23.72
C LYS A 58 11.14 13.54 -23.06
N PHE A 59 11.62 13.36 -21.84
CA PHE A 59 12.25 14.38 -21.01
C PHE A 59 13.61 13.87 -20.54
N PRO A 60 14.69 14.10 -21.31
CA PRO A 60 16.02 13.57 -21.01
C PRO A 60 16.59 14.01 -19.65
N GLU A 61 16.09 15.12 -19.10
CA GLU A 61 16.46 15.63 -17.77
C GLU A 61 15.85 14.78 -16.64
N PHE A 62 14.77 14.05 -16.91
CA PHE A 62 14.10 13.20 -15.94
C PHE A 62 14.72 11.80 -15.93
N ASN A 63 15.60 11.54 -14.96
CA ASN A 63 16.11 10.20 -14.69
C ASN A 63 15.16 9.40 -13.75
N HIS A 64 14.57 8.32 -14.25
CA HIS A 64 13.61 7.53 -13.47
C HIS A 64 14.22 6.88 -12.22
N LYS A 65 15.53 6.61 -12.20
CA LYS A 65 16.18 5.96 -11.05
C LYS A 65 16.35 6.88 -9.85
N THR A 66 16.37 8.19 -10.07
CA THR A 66 16.61 9.20 -9.03
C THR A 66 15.39 10.09 -8.79
N HIS A 67 14.47 10.18 -9.75
CA HIS A 67 13.31 11.08 -9.68
C HIS A 67 11.97 10.33 -9.53
N LEU A 68 11.94 9.00 -9.58
CA LEU A 68 10.78 8.21 -9.22
C LEU A 68 10.85 7.81 -7.74
N LEU A 69 9.86 8.25 -6.98
CA LEU A 69 9.71 7.92 -5.56
C LEU A 69 8.52 6.97 -5.39
N GLY A 70 8.70 5.95 -4.56
CA GLY A 70 7.60 5.09 -4.13
C GLY A 70 6.67 5.83 -3.17
N CYS A 71 5.38 5.54 -3.21
CA CYS A 71 4.42 5.99 -2.22
C CYS A 71 4.60 5.21 -0.90
N PHE A 72 4.99 5.91 0.17
CA PHE A 72 5.24 5.26 1.46
C PHE A 72 3.97 4.68 2.07
N ASP A 73 2.85 5.38 1.95
CA ASP A 73 1.53 4.94 2.45
C ASP A 73 1.11 3.62 1.81
N HIS A 74 1.40 3.47 0.52
CA HIS A 74 1.17 2.22 -0.18
C HIS A 74 2.03 1.09 0.39
N VAL A 75 3.32 1.35 0.69
CA VAL A 75 4.21 0.33 1.26
C VAL A 75 3.81 -0.04 2.70
N ILE A 76 3.36 0.92 3.51
CA ILE A 76 2.78 0.66 4.84
C ILE A 76 1.57 -0.28 4.71
N ASN A 77 0.66 0.01 3.77
CA ASN A 77 -0.50 -0.85 3.51
C ASN A 77 -0.09 -2.26 3.06
N LEU A 78 0.91 -2.39 2.17
CA LEU A 78 1.44 -3.70 1.76
C LEU A 78 2.02 -4.48 2.94
N ALA A 79 2.70 -3.81 3.87
CA ALA A 79 3.21 -4.43 5.09
C ALA A 79 2.07 -4.89 6.00
N ALA A 80 1.03 -4.08 6.20
CA ALA A 80 -0.15 -4.48 6.98
C ALA A 80 -0.84 -5.71 6.35
N LYS A 81 -1.06 -5.70 5.03
CA LYS A 81 -1.63 -6.83 4.29
C LYS A 81 -0.78 -8.11 4.46
N SER A 82 0.55 -8.00 4.49
CA SER A 82 1.43 -9.16 4.61
C SER A 82 1.39 -9.81 6.00
N ALA A 83 1.21 -9.01 7.07
CA ALA A 83 0.94 -9.54 8.41
C ALA A 83 -0.43 -10.23 8.49
N LEU A 84 -1.48 -9.61 7.93
CA LEU A 84 -2.83 -10.16 7.99
C LEU A 84 -3.00 -11.46 7.20
N ALA A 85 -2.22 -11.67 6.14
CA ALA A 85 -2.23 -12.89 5.32
C ALA A 85 -1.93 -14.18 6.13
N ILE A 86 -1.43 -14.05 7.36
CA ILE A 86 -1.12 -15.17 8.25
C ILE A 86 -2.39 -15.74 8.90
N LEU A 87 -3.42 -14.91 9.07
CA LEU A 87 -4.71 -15.34 9.61
C LEU A 87 -5.53 -16.16 8.59
N GLY A 88 -5.14 -16.11 7.31
CA GLY A 88 -5.77 -16.84 6.22
C GLY A 88 -5.52 -16.16 4.88
N THR A 89 -5.62 -16.92 3.78
CA THR A 89 -5.42 -16.36 2.44
C THR A 89 -6.52 -15.37 2.11
N ASN A 90 -6.20 -14.07 2.13
CA ASN A 90 -6.71 -13.21 1.09
C ASN A 90 -6.08 -13.77 -0.18
N LYS A 91 -6.85 -14.58 -0.93
CA LYS A 91 -6.56 -14.70 -2.36
C LYS A 91 -6.44 -13.26 -2.83
N GLU A 92 -5.35 -12.96 -3.52
CA GLU A 92 -5.12 -11.66 -4.15
C GLU A 92 -6.43 -11.14 -4.69
N ASP A 93 -6.70 -9.85 -4.51
CA ASP A 93 -7.93 -9.16 -4.89
C ASP A 93 -8.30 -9.48 -6.36
N GLU A 94 -8.89 -10.66 -6.61
CA GLU A 94 -9.65 -11.00 -7.80
C GLU A 94 -10.88 -10.11 -7.67
N GLU A 95 -10.80 -8.97 -8.36
CA GLU A 95 -11.88 -8.08 -8.76
C GLU A 95 -13.23 -8.53 -8.20
N GLY A 96 -13.64 -7.91 -7.09
CA GLY A 96 -14.67 -8.40 -6.20
C GLY A 96 -15.83 -9.07 -6.93
N ASN A 97 -15.93 -10.39 -6.79
CA ASN A 97 -17.15 -11.09 -7.15
C ASN A 97 -18.31 -10.41 -6.43
N LYS A 98 -19.27 -9.92 -7.22
CA LYS A 98 -20.49 -9.27 -6.73
C LYS A 98 -21.10 -10.16 -5.65
N LEU A 99 -21.21 -9.65 -4.43
CA LEU A 99 -21.93 -10.32 -3.35
C LEU A 99 -23.33 -10.67 -3.88
N PRO A 100 -23.70 -11.96 -4.00
CA PRO A 100 -25.02 -12.31 -4.46
C PRO A 100 -26.00 -12.01 -3.32
N THR A 101 -26.68 -10.87 -3.42
CA THR A 101 -27.79 -10.48 -2.52
C THR A 101 -28.99 -11.43 -2.61
N SER A 102 -28.99 -12.36 -3.55
CA SER A 102 -30.03 -13.37 -3.74
C SER A 102 -29.94 -14.58 -2.80
N VAL A 103 -28.91 -14.70 -1.96
CA VAL A 103 -28.71 -15.89 -1.10
C VAL A 103 -29.25 -15.69 0.33
N MET A 104 -29.74 -14.49 0.68
CA MET A 104 -30.24 -14.24 2.04
C MET A 104 -31.49 -15.07 2.40
N ASP A 105 -32.30 -15.48 1.42
CA ASP A 105 -33.58 -16.16 1.68
C ASP A 105 -33.49 -17.71 1.73
N GLU A 106 -32.35 -18.33 1.42
CA GLU A 106 -32.27 -19.81 1.34
C GLU A 106 -31.24 -20.48 2.29
N MET A 107 -30.58 -19.74 3.19
CA MET A 107 -29.69 -20.38 4.17
C MET A 107 -30.43 -20.95 5.38
N LYS A 108 -31.05 -22.12 5.21
CA LYS A 108 -31.17 -23.08 6.34
C LYS A 108 -29.80 -23.70 6.59
N LEU A 109 -28.91 -22.94 7.24
CA LEU A 109 -27.62 -23.47 7.71
C LEU A 109 -27.88 -24.48 8.83
N LYS A 110 -27.59 -25.75 8.56
CA LYS A 110 -27.41 -26.74 9.63
C LYS A 110 -26.19 -26.31 10.45
N ASN A 111 -26.33 -26.21 11.77
CA ASN A 111 -25.28 -25.79 12.71
C ASN A 111 -23.94 -26.53 12.52
N ASP A 112 -23.95 -27.76 11.99
CA ASP A 112 -22.73 -28.56 11.74
C ASP A 112 -21.77 -27.91 10.73
N ASP A 113 -22.26 -27.08 9.80
CA ASP A 113 -21.45 -26.48 8.75
C ASP A 113 -20.77 -25.16 9.16
N LEU A 114 -21.05 -24.66 10.38
CA LEU A 114 -20.42 -23.46 10.94
C LEU A 114 -19.14 -23.76 11.73
N SER A 115 -18.89 -25.04 12.06
CA SER A 115 -17.69 -25.50 12.76
C SER A 115 -16.40 -25.11 12.03
N LYS A 116 -16.42 -25.08 10.68
CA LYS A 116 -15.29 -24.66 9.83
C LYS A 116 -14.96 -23.17 9.91
N TYR A 117 -15.92 -22.35 10.35
CA TYR A 117 -15.74 -20.90 10.52
C TYR A 117 -15.49 -20.49 11.98
N MET A 118 -15.55 -21.43 12.93
CA MET A 118 -15.25 -21.14 14.33
C MET A 118 -13.76 -20.87 14.50
N ILE A 119 -13.43 -19.62 14.78
CA ILE A 119 -12.10 -19.20 15.20
C ILE A 119 -11.88 -19.72 16.62
N ASN A 120 -10.85 -20.56 16.82
CA ASN A 120 -10.49 -21.02 18.16
C ASN A 120 -9.86 -19.87 18.97
N ASN A 121 -9.89 -19.97 20.30
CA ASN A 121 -9.39 -18.91 21.20
C ASN A 121 -7.95 -18.49 20.90
N ASN A 122 -7.09 -19.44 20.49
CA ASN A 122 -5.70 -19.16 20.13
C ASN A 122 -5.58 -18.29 18.86
N LYS A 123 -6.37 -18.57 17.82
CA LYS A 123 -6.43 -17.72 16.62
C LYS A 123 -7.01 -16.34 16.93
N TRP A 124 -7.99 -16.26 17.82
CA TRP A 124 -8.56 -14.98 18.26
C TRP A 124 -7.53 -14.13 19.00
N GLU A 125 -6.80 -14.74 19.94
CA GLU A 125 -5.69 -14.12 20.67
C GLU A 125 -4.59 -13.65 19.71
N GLN A 126 -4.17 -14.50 18.76
CA GLN A 126 -3.23 -14.11 17.71
C GLN A 126 -3.73 -12.90 16.89
N SER A 127 -5.02 -12.86 16.56
CA SER A 127 -5.63 -11.76 15.81
C SER A 127 -5.57 -10.46 16.60
N CYS A 128 -5.90 -10.49 17.91
CA CYS A 128 -5.78 -9.33 18.79
C CYS A 128 -4.35 -8.79 18.83
N HIS A 129 -3.36 -9.67 18.93
CA HIS A 129 -1.96 -9.28 18.93
C HIS A 129 -1.51 -8.65 17.60
N ILE A 130 -1.96 -9.19 16.47
CA ILE A 130 -1.69 -8.62 15.15
C ILE A 130 -2.33 -7.24 15.01
N VAL A 131 -3.59 -7.06 15.42
CA VAL A 131 -4.26 -5.75 15.37
C VAL A 131 -3.48 -4.70 16.16
N HIS A 132 -3.10 -5.02 17.41
CA HIS A 132 -2.30 -4.10 18.22
C HIS A 132 -0.92 -3.79 17.62
N MET A 133 -0.30 -4.77 16.94
CA MET A 133 0.94 -4.57 16.20
C MET A 133 0.77 -3.63 14.99
N LEU A 134 -0.44 -3.55 14.41
CA LEU A 134 -0.75 -2.69 13.27
C LEU A 134 -1.08 -1.24 13.67
N ASP A 135 -1.40 -0.95 14.94
CA ASP A 135 -1.71 0.41 15.41
C ASP A 135 -0.67 1.47 15.00
N PRO A 136 0.65 1.23 15.11
CA PRO A 136 1.66 2.19 14.66
C PRO A 136 1.64 2.44 13.15
N LEU A 137 1.25 1.44 12.35
CA LEU A 137 1.11 1.57 10.90
C LEU A 137 -0.12 2.42 10.56
N GLY A 138 -1.24 2.21 11.26
CA GLY A 138 -2.44 3.06 11.13
C GLY A 138 -2.13 4.53 11.45
N ALA A 139 -1.46 4.78 12.58
CA ALA A 139 -1.02 6.12 12.95
C ALA A 139 -0.04 6.73 11.93
N ALA A 140 0.87 5.93 11.37
CA ALA A 140 1.76 6.38 10.31
C ALA A 140 0.99 6.77 9.04
N THR A 141 0.01 5.96 8.62
CA THR A 141 -0.86 6.28 7.48
C THR A 141 -1.66 7.55 7.72
N GLU A 142 -2.25 7.74 8.89
CA GLU A 142 -2.97 8.99 9.22
C GLU A 142 -2.05 10.21 9.18
N LEU A 143 -0.83 10.10 9.71
CA LEU A 143 0.14 11.20 9.69
C LEU A 143 0.60 11.56 8.27
N LEU A 144 0.81 10.55 7.43
CA LEU A 144 1.29 10.75 6.06
C LEU A 144 0.14 11.20 5.14
N CYS A 145 -1.01 10.54 5.16
CA CYS A 145 -2.17 10.92 4.34
C CYS A 145 -2.85 12.21 4.81
N GLY A 146 -2.88 12.47 6.13
CA GLY A 146 -3.63 13.58 6.73
C GLY A 146 -2.80 14.85 6.94
N SER A 147 -1.49 14.81 6.72
CA SER A 147 -0.72 16.05 6.73
C SER A 147 -1.05 16.88 5.49
N GLU A 148 -1.22 18.19 5.65
CA GLU A 148 -1.28 19.11 4.50
C GLU A 148 0.01 19.05 3.67
N TYR A 149 1.09 18.51 4.26
CA TYR A 149 2.43 18.39 3.67
C TYR A 149 3.18 17.15 4.17
N PRO A 150 2.87 15.93 3.68
CA PRO A 150 3.76 14.80 3.88
C PRO A 150 4.98 15.05 3.01
N THR A 151 6.00 15.64 3.62
CA THR A 151 7.27 15.86 2.94
C THR A 151 8.12 14.60 3.06
N LEU A 152 9.01 14.36 2.10
CA LEU A 152 10.01 13.29 2.20
C LEU A 152 10.75 13.29 3.56
N ASN A 153 10.87 14.49 4.17
CA ASN A 153 11.48 14.69 5.48
C ASN A 153 10.67 14.14 6.66
N SER A 154 9.36 13.95 6.54
CA SER A 154 8.54 13.25 7.56
C SER A 154 8.47 11.75 7.30
N ALA A 155 8.52 11.32 6.03
CA ALA A 155 8.48 9.89 5.67
C ALA A 155 9.67 9.11 6.25
N LEU A 156 10.90 9.63 6.15
CA LEU A 156 12.09 8.94 6.65
C LEU A 156 12.09 8.71 8.18
N PRO A 157 11.80 9.71 9.04
CA PRO A 157 11.63 9.48 10.47
C PRO A 157 10.54 8.46 10.80
N ILE A 158 9.39 8.52 10.12
CA ILE A 158 8.29 7.57 10.33
C ILE A 158 8.75 6.15 9.95
N TYR A 159 9.41 5.99 8.80
CA TYR A 159 10.02 4.73 8.38
C TYR A 159 10.99 4.19 9.44
N LEU A 160 11.93 5.00 9.92
CA LEU A 160 12.91 4.56 10.92
C LEU A 160 12.24 4.14 12.23
N ILE A 161 11.19 4.83 12.66
CA ILE A 161 10.41 4.47 13.86
C ILE A 161 9.69 3.13 13.66
N LEU A 162 9.04 2.92 12.51
CA LEU A 162 8.36 1.66 12.20
C LEU A 162 9.34 0.50 12.15
N MET A 163 10.46 0.66 11.45
CA MET A 163 11.51 -0.36 11.35
C MET A 163 12.09 -0.71 12.72
N LYS A 164 12.40 0.29 13.55
CA LYS A 164 12.90 0.07 14.91
C LYS A 164 11.91 -0.74 15.75
N ARG A 165 10.61 -0.44 15.66
CA ARG A 165 9.58 -1.18 16.40
C ARG A 165 9.49 -2.64 15.93
N LEU A 166 9.48 -2.89 14.62
CA LEU A 166 9.43 -4.25 14.09
C LEU A 166 10.68 -5.06 14.45
N THR A 167 11.87 -4.46 14.43
CA THR A 167 13.11 -5.16 14.85
C THR A 167 13.05 -5.59 16.32
N ILE A 168 12.47 -4.78 17.21
CA ILE A 168 12.29 -5.16 18.63
C ILE A 168 11.40 -6.40 18.75
N ILE A 169 10.29 -6.45 18.02
CA ILE A 169 9.36 -7.59 18.03
C ILE A 169 10.01 -8.84 17.42
N GLN A 170 10.73 -8.68 16.30
CA GLN A 170 11.40 -9.79 15.61
C GLN A 170 12.49 -10.45 16.46
N ASN A 171 13.20 -9.68 17.28
CA ASN A 171 14.27 -10.18 18.14
C ASN A 171 13.77 -10.92 19.39
N GLY A 172 12.46 -11.18 19.51
CA GLY A 172 11.90 -11.93 20.64
C GLY A 172 11.95 -11.16 21.96
N LEU A 173 12.11 -9.83 21.91
CA LEU A 173 11.96 -8.95 23.09
C LEU A 173 10.48 -8.73 23.45
N TYR A 174 9.60 -9.57 22.92
CA TYR A 174 8.16 -9.65 23.14
C TYR A 174 7.80 -11.10 23.47
N ASP A 175 6.95 -11.30 24.48
CA ASP A 175 6.58 -12.61 25.03
C ASP A 175 5.55 -13.37 24.16
N GLN A 176 5.63 -13.22 22.83
CA GLN A 176 4.61 -13.70 21.89
C GLN A 176 5.24 -14.21 20.59
N GLY A 177 5.72 -15.46 20.59
CA GLY A 177 6.30 -16.11 19.41
C GLY A 177 5.40 -16.11 18.17
N GLN A 178 4.08 -15.95 18.34
CA GLN A 178 3.10 -15.83 17.26
C GLN A 178 3.26 -14.58 16.38
N LEU A 179 3.99 -13.56 16.87
CA LEU A 179 4.21 -12.30 16.15
C LEU A 179 5.49 -12.28 15.31
N ILE A 180 6.37 -13.27 15.44
CA ILE A 180 7.67 -13.31 14.75
C ILE A 180 7.47 -13.36 13.23
N GLU A 181 6.62 -14.26 12.75
CA GLU A 181 6.37 -14.45 11.31
C GLU A 181 5.60 -13.27 10.67
N PRO A 182 4.54 -12.70 11.31
CA PRO A 182 3.94 -11.44 10.87
C PRO A 182 4.94 -10.30 10.74
N THR A 183 5.75 -10.10 11.78
CA THR A 183 6.75 -9.03 11.81
C THR A 183 7.78 -9.18 10.69
N ARG A 184 8.27 -10.40 10.45
CA ARG A 184 9.20 -10.68 9.35
C ARG A 184 8.62 -10.31 7.99
N LYS A 185 7.37 -10.70 7.71
CA LYS A 185 6.69 -10.37 6.45
C LYS A 185 6.45 -8.87 6.27
N MET A 186 6.17 -8.14 7.35
CA MET A 186 6.05 -6.68 7.31
C MET A 186 7.39 -6.03 6.99
N PHE A 187 8.45 -6.48 7.65
CA PHE A 187 9.81 -5.99 7.45
C PHE A 187 10.27 -6.17 6.00
N GLU A 188 9.99 -7.32 5.39
CA GLU A 188 10.28 -7.59 3.98
C GLU A 188 9.57 -6.62 3.02
N LYS A 189 8.35 -6.18 3.35
CA LYS A 189 7.62 -5.18 2.54
C LYS A 189 8.13 -3.77 2.75
N LEU A 190 8.38 -3.36 4.00
CA LEU A 190 8.91 -2.03 4.31
C LEU A 190 10.32 -1.83 3.74
N ASN A 191 11.15 -2.87 3.71
CA ASN A 191 12.48 -2.80 3.10
C ASN A 191 12.46 -2.55 1.59
N GLN A 192 11.32 -2.67 0.91
CA GLN A 192 11.22 -2.33 -0.52
C GLN A 192 11.08 -0.82 -0.74
N TYR A 193 10.96 -0.02 0.32
CA TYR A 193 10.84 1.43 0.25
C TYR A 193 12.19 2.15 0.09
N LEU A 194 13.28 1.54 0.55
CA LEU A 194 14.66 2.04 0.42
C LEU A 194 15.43 1.26 -0.66
#